data_AF-A0A974P4L9-F1
#
_entry.id   AF-A0A974P4L9-F1
#
_cell.length_a   1.000
_cell.length_b   1.000
_cell.length_c   1.000
_cell.angle_alpha   90.00
_cell.angle_beta   90.00
_cell.angle_gamma   90.00
#
_symmetry.space_group_name_H-M   'P 1'
#
loop_
_entity.id
_entity.type
_entity.pdbx_description
1 polymer ?
#
loop_
_entity_poly.entity_id
_entity_poly.type
_entity_poly.pdbx_seq_one_letter_code
_entity_poly.pdbx_strand_id
1 'polypeptide(L)' 'MLVPTLLEVGSEEQKTRWISPTLRGETVWCQGYSEPGAGSDLANLQTKAVEDGEDFLISGQKFGRAPRPRPT' A
#
# COMPACT_ATOMS: atom_id res chain seq x y z
N MET A 1 4.93 5.77 2.04
CA MET A 1 5.76 5.21 3.11
C MET A 1 4.86 4.47 4.10
N LEU A 2 4.96 3.14 4.28
CA LEU A 2 4.02 2.38 5.13
C LEU A 2 4.14 2.69 6.63
N VAL A 3 5.33 2.48 7.22
CA VAL A 3 5.52 2.57 8.69
C VAL A 3 5.21 3.98 9.23
N PRO A 4 5.70 5.09 8.65
CA PRO A 4 5.36 6.43 9.13
C PRO A 4 3.86 6.72 9.06
N THR A 5 3.17 6.28 8.00
CA THR A 5 1.71 6.47 7.88
C THR A 5 0.96 5.70 8.98
N LEU A 6 1.37 4.47 9.28
CA LEU A 6 0.73 3.70 10.36
C LEU A 6 1.01 4.27 11.76
N LEU A 7 2.19 4.84 11.99
CA LEU A 7 2.49 5.51 13.25
C LEU A 7 1.61 6.75 13.46
N GLU A 8 1.37 7.51 12.39
CA GLU A 8 0.59 8.75 12.43
C GLU A 8 -0.92 8.49 12.52
N VAL A 9 -1.46 7.62 11.65
CA VAL A 9 -2.92 7.48 11.46
C VAL A 9 -3.46 6.05 11.58
N GLY A 10 -2.60 5.06 11.83
CA GLY A 10 -3.01 3.66 11.97
C GLY A 10 -3.75 3.40 13.28
N SER A 11 -4.69 2.45 13.25
CA SER A 11 -5.23 1.84 14.47
C SER A 11 -4.15 1.01 15.20
N GLU A 12 -4.35 0.77 16.50
CA GLU A 12 -3.43 -0.06 17.28
C GLU A 12 -3.29 -1.48 16.69
N GLU A 13 -4.39 -2.06 16.21
CA GLU A 13 -4.36 -3.36 15.52
C GLU A 13 -3.48 -3.33 14.27
N GLN A 14 -3.63 -2.31 13.42
CA GLN A 14 -2.79 -2.15 12.22
C GLN A 14 -1.33 -1.91 12.57
N LYS A 15 -1.03 -1.10 13.60
CA LYS A 15 0.34 -0.86 14.07
C LYS A 15 1.01 -2.16 14.51
N THR A 16 0.35 -2.93 15.38
CA THR A 16 0.86 -4.23 15.87
C THR A 16 1.06 -5.22 14.73
N ARG A 17 0.11 -5.29 13.79
CA ARG A 17 0.15 -6.23 12.67
C ARG A 17 1.28 -5.93 11.68
N TRP A 18 1.58 -4.66 11.41
CA TRP A 18 2.42 -4.29 10.27
C TRP A 18 3.78 -3.70 10.65
N ILE A 19 3.92 -2.97 11.76
CA ILE A 19 5.15 -2.22 12.05
C ILE A 19 6.28 -3.18 12.43
N SER A 20 6.10 -4.00 13.47
CA SER A 20 7.19 -4.85 13.96
C SER A 20 7.68 -5.87 12.92
N PRO A 21 6.80 -6.58 12.17
CA PRO A 21 7.24 -7.48 11.09
C PRO A 21 7.94 -6.74 9.95
N THR A 22 7.51 -5.52 9.61
CA THR A 22 8.19 -4.69 8.59
C THR A 22 9.60 -4.32 9.03
N LEU A 23 9.79 -3.90 10.29
CA LEU A 23 11.10 -3.52 10.82
C LEU A 23 12.07 -4.70 10.93
N ARG A 24 11.56 -5.91 11.17
CA ARG A 24 12.34 -7.16 11.16
C ARG A 24 12.60 -7.71 9.76
N GLY A 25 11.99 -7.13 8.73
CA GLY A 25 12.12 -7.61 7.34
C GLY A 25 11.36 -8.90 7.05
N GLU A 26 10.43 -9.29 7.92
CA GLU A 26 9.58 -10.49 7.79
C GLU A 26 8.43 -10.25 6.80
N THR A 27 8.02 -8.99 6.61
CA THR A 27 6.97 -8.59 5.67
C THR A 27 7.57 -7.86 4.47
N VAL A 28 7.32 -8.37 3.28
CA VAL A 28 7.64 -7.69 2.02
C VAL A 28 6.42 -6.93 1.54
N TRP A 29 6.58 -5.63 1.27
CA TRP A 29 5.53 -4.77 0.75
C TRP A 29 6.09 -3.81 -0.30
N CYS A 30 5.21 -3.22 -1.09
CA CYS A 30 5.53 -2.17 -2.03
C CYS A 30 4.48 -1.06 -1.97
N GLN A 31 4.83 0.11 -2.49
CA GLN A 31 3.91 1.23 -2.61
C GLN A 31 3.62 1.49 -4.09
N GLY A 32 2.40 1.12 -4.52
CA GLY A 32 1.96 1.23 -5.91
C GLY A 32 1.07 2.45 -6.14
N TYR A 33 1.64 3.66 -6.10
CA TYR A 33 0.87 4.86 -6.43
C TYR A 33 0.64 5.00 -7.93
N SER A 34 1.70 4.81 -8.73
CA SER A 34 1.68 5.08 -10.16
C SER A 34 0.65 4.23 -10.92
N GLU A 35 0.03 4.85 -11.91
CA GLU A 35 -0.97 4.30 -12.82
C GLU A 35 -0.61 4.67 -14.26
N PRO A 36 -1.17 3.96 -15.26
CA PRO A 36 -1.10 4.43 -16.64
C PRO A 36 -1.64 5.86 -16.75
N GLY A 37 -0.79 6.81 -17.15
CA GLY A 37 -1.18 8.22 -17.31
C GLY A 37 -1.11 9.08 -16.03
N ALA A 38 -0.81 8.50 -14.85
CA ALA A 38 -0.66 9.25 -13.59
C ALA A 38 0.53 8.72 -12.77
N GLY A 39 1.59 9.52 -12.67
CA GLY A 39 2.80 9.21 -11.92
C GLY A 39 2.93 10.09 -10.68
N SER A 40 3.61 11.23 -10.85
CA SER A 40 3.76 12.26 -9.80
C SER A 40 2.49 13.05 -9.54
N ASP A 41 1.58 13.11 -10.53
CA ASP A 41 0.28 13.74 -10.39
C ASP A 41 -0.71 12.81 -9.68
N LEU A 42 -0.67 12.84 -8.34
CA LEU A 42 -1.56 12.02 -7.51
C LEU A 42 -3.03 12.45 -7.60
N ALA A 43 -3.30 13.71 -7.98
CA ALA A 43 -4.67 14.19 -8.13
C ALA A 43 -5.38 13.54 -9.32
N ASN A 44 -4.61 13.06 -10.30
CA ASN A 44 -5.14 12.41 -11.51
C ASN A 44 -5.17 10.87 -11.42
N LEU A 45 -5.01 10.28 -10.24
CA LEU A 45 -5.19 8.84 -10.04
C LEU A 45 -6.64 8.43 -10.33
N GLN A 46 -6.81 7.30 -11.00
CA GLN A 46 -8.09 6.76 -11.44
C GLN A 46 -8.53 5.52 -10.65
N THR A 47 -7.63 4.85 -9.91
CA THR A 47 -8.01 3.73 -9.02
C THR A 47 -9.01 4.20 -7.97
N LYS A 48 -10.12 3.49 -7.82
CA LYS A 48 -11.18 3.80 -6.86
C LYS A 48 -11.32 2.69 -5.83
N ALA A 49 -11.68 3.08 -4.61
CA ALA A 49 -12.16 2.20 -3.57
C ALA A 49 -13.60 2.62 -3.24
N VAL A 50 -14.53 1.68 -3.30
CA VAL A 50 -15.94 1.89 -2.93
C VAL A 50 -16.22 1.03 -1.71
N GLU A 51 -16.85 1.59 -0.68
CA GLU A 51 -17.27 0.85 0.52
C GLU A 51 -18.24 -0.28 0.15
N ASP A 52 -17.99 -1.47 0.68
CA ASP A 52 -18.82 -2.66 0.55
C ASP A 52 -18.94 -3.34 1.92
N GLY A 53 -19.81 -2.79 2.77
CA GLY A 53 -20.02 -3.26 4.14
C GLY A 53 -18.80 -3.00 5.04
N GLU A 54 -18.10 -4.06 5.44
CA GLU A 54 -16.89 -3.99 6.26
C GLU A 54 -15.60 -3.90 5.42
N ASP A 55 -15.72 -4.03 4.09
CA ASP A 55 -14.61 -4.07 3.14
C ASP A 55 -14.71 -2.96 2.09
N PHE A 56 -13.73 -2.92 1.17
CA PHE A 56 -13.73 -2.03 0.01
C PHE A 56 -13.59 -2.82 -1.29
N LEU A 57 -14.44 -2.50 -2.27
CA LEU A 57 -14.26 -2.93 -3.65
C LEU A 57 -13.29 -1.97 -4.36
N ILE A 58 -12.11 -2.47 -4.70
CA ILE A 58 -11.05 -1.68 -5.35
C ILE A 58 -10.99 -2.01 -6.84
N SER A 59 -11.04 -0.98 -7.69
CA SER A 59 -10.95 -1.12 -9.16
C SER A 59 -9.99 -0.09 -9.75
N GLY A 60 -9.07 -0.56 -10.60
CA GLY A 60 -8.07 0.27 -11.28
C GLY A 60 -6.86 -0.55 -11.74
N GLN A 61 -5.90 0.12 -12.38
CA GLN A 61 -4.65 -0.50 -12.85
C GLN A 61 -3.46 0.24 -12.27
N LYS A 62 -2.56 -0.49 -11.62
CA LYS A 62 -1.27 0.04 -11.15
C LYS A 62 -0.17 -0.23 -12.16
N PHE A 63 0.76 0.71 -12.24
CA PHE A 63 1.95 0.61 -13.07
C PHE A 63 3.20 0.65 -12.18
N GLY A 64 4.16 -0.22 -12.47
CA GLY A 64 5.42 -0.28 -11.73
C GLY A 64 5.99 -1.69 -11.68
N ARG A 65 7.28 -1.77 -11.40
CA ARG A 65 7.99 -3.04 -11.25
C ARG A 65 7.80 -3.57 -9.83
N ALA A 66 7.19 -4.74 -9.68
CA ALA A 66 7.11 -5.41 -8.38
C ALA A 66 8.53 -5.67 -7.83
N PRO A 67 8.72 -5.62 -6.50
CA PRO A 67 9.99 -6.02 -5.88
C PRO A 67 10.33 -7.45 -6.31
N ARG A 68 11.57 -7.70 -6.73
CA ARG A 68 12.02 -9.08 -6.95
C ARG A 68 12.10 -9.77 -5.59
N PRO A 69 11.57 -11.00 -5.43
CA PRO A 69 11.84 -11.78 -4.22
C PRO A 69 13.35 -11.92 -4.05
N ARG A 70 13.84 -11.74 -2.82
CA ARG A 70 15.25 -12.04 -2.51
C ARG A 70 15.45 -13.55 -2.66
N PRO A 71 16.50 -14.01 -3.36
CA PRO A 71 16.84 -15.43 -3.35
C PRO A 71 17.18 -15.85 -1.91
N THR A 72 16.64 -17.00 -1.51
CA THR A 72 16.95 -17.68 -0.24
C THR A 72 18.39 -18.13 -0.17
#